data_AF-A0A2C9A703-F1
#
_entry.id   AF-A0A2C9A703-F1
#
_cell.length_a   1.000
_cell.length_b   1.000
_cell.length_c   1.000
_cell.angle_alpha   90.00
_cell.angle_beta   90.00
_cell.angle_gamma   90.00
#
_symmetry.space_group_name_H-M   'P 1'
#
loop_
_entity.id
_entity.type
_entity.pdbx_description
1 polymer ?
#
loop_
_entity_poly.entity_id
_entity_poly.type
_entity_poly.pdbx_seq_one_letter_code
_entity_poly.pdbx_strand_id
1 'polypeptide(L)'
;MPRIATFPLVLALAALLLASCAHKEPEVDFKPIQLNWHALSEAAEAHPEKDACVISVTSLLMREKAVRESKFESLDYDVVFDIKGENLEFKGICANSGAEGATECRFTAVCSGAEKVVVNFHNGD
;
A
#
# COMPACT_ATOMS: atom_id res chain seq x y z
N MET A 1 -57.57 -20.80 -26.30
CA MET A 1 -56.15 -20.51 -26.62
C MET A 1 -55.84 -19.07 -26.23
N PRO A 2 -55.02 -18.82 -25.20
CA PRO A 2 -54.27 -17.57 -25.09
C PRO A 2 -52.78 -17.86 -25.22
N ARG A 3 -52.14 -17.19 -26.19
CA ARG A 3 -50.68 -17.20 -26.36
C ARG A 3 -50.07 -16.51 -25.15
N ILE A 4 -49.41 -17.30 -24.30
CA ILE A 4 -48.75 -16.82 -23.09
C ILE A 4 -47.69 -15.81 -23.50
N ALA A 5 -47.80 -14.59 -22.97
CA ALA A 5 -46.88 -13.48 -23.16
C ALA A 5 -45.54 -13.76 -22.46
N THR A 6 -44.83 -14.82 -22.85
CA THR A 6 -43.53 -15.21 -22.29
C THR A 6 -42.38 -14.36 -22.84
N PHE A 7 -42.55 -13.79 -24.03
CA PHE A 7 -41.52 -13.00 -24.72
C PHE A 7 -40.99 -11.77 -23.94
N PRO A 8 -41.85 -10.89 -23.37
CA PRO A 8 -41.36 -9.70 -22.66
C PRO A 8 -40.69 -10.05 -21.33
N LEU A 9 -41.10 -11.12 -20.66
CA LEU A 9 -40.51 -11.57 -19.40
C LEU A 9 -39.08 -12.10 -19.60
N VAL A 10 -38.88 -12.90 -20.66
CA VAL A 10 -37.55 -13.42 -21.02
C VAL A 10 -36.61 -12.28 -21.43
N LEU A 11 -37.12 -11.27 -22.15
CA LEU A 11 -36.33 -10.10 -22.55
C LEU A 11 -35.92 -9.24 -21.35
N ALA A 12 -36.82 -9.03 -20.39
CA ALA A 12 -36.55 -8.29 -19.16
C ALA A 12 -35.53 -9.01 -18.27
N LEU A 13 -35.64 -10.35 -18.17
CA LEU A 13 -34.68 -11.17 -17.43
C LEU A 13 -33.29 -11.14 -18.09
N ALA A 14 -33.23 -11.20 -19.42
CA ALA A 14 -31.99 -11.06 -20.17
C ALA A 14 -31.35 -9.68 -20.00
N ALA A 15 -32.15 -8.61 -19.99
CA ALA A 15 -31.66 -7.25 -19.76
C ALA A 15 -31.10 -7.05 -18.34
N LEU A 16 -31.75 -7.63 -17.32
CA LEU A 16 -31.27 -7.61 -15.93
C LEU A 16 -29.96 -8.40 -15.76
N LEU A 17 -29.84 -9.55 -16.43
CA LEU A 17 -28.61 -10.36 -16.44
C LEU A 17 -27.46 -9.62 -17.15
N LEU A 18 -27.72 -8.95 -18.28
CA LEU A 18 -26.71 -8.15 -18.98
C LEU A 18 -26.27 -6.92 -18.19
N ALA A 19 -27.17 -6.27 -17.43
CA ALA A 19 -26.85 -5.13 -16.58
C ALA A 19 -26.01 -5.51 -15.35
N SER A 20 -26.20 -6.72 -14.81
CA SER A 20 -25.41 -7.23 -13.68
C SER A 20 -23.97 -7.62 -14.06
N CYS A 21 -23.73 -8.02 -15.32
CA CYS A 21 -22.39 -8.38 -15.80
C CYS A 21 -21.54 -7.18 -16.21
N ALA A 22 -22.11 -5.97 -16.30
CA ALA A 22 -21.41 -4.76 -16.74
C ALA A 22 -20.89 -3.90 -15.58
N HIS A 23 -20.81 -4.44 -14.36
CA HIS A 23 -20.15 -3.76 -13.26
C HIS A 23 -18.64 -3.76 -13.52
N LYS A 24 -18.15 -2.71 -14.19
CA LYS A 24 -16.72 -2.43 -14.28
C LYS A 24 -16.24 -2.20 -12.84
N GLU A 25 -15.41 -3.10 -12.31
CA GLU A 25 -14.72 -2.81 -11.06
C GLU A 25 -14.02 -1.46 -11.20
N PRO A 26 -14.13 -0.56 -10.20
CA PRO A 26 -13.44 0.72 -10.26
C PRO A 26 -11.96 0.44 -10.48
N GLU A 27 -11.35 1.14 -11.43
CA GLU A 27 -9.91 1.07 -11.64
C GLU A 27 -9.22 1.39 -10.32
N VAL A 28 -8.44 0.43 -9.81
CA VAL A 28 -7.64 0.65 -8.62
C VAL A 28 -6.52 1.59 -9.03
N ASP A 29 -6.63 2.85 -8.62
CA ASP A 29 -5.58 3.84 -8.79
C ASP A 29 -4.42 3.49 -7.85
N PHE A 30 -3.45 2.73 -8.37
CA PHE A 30 -2.25 2.37 -7.63
C PHE A 30 -1.30 3.56 -7.66
N LYS A 31 -1.21 4.27 -6.54
CA LYS A 31 -0.19 5.31 -6.36
C LYS A 31 1.19 4.68 -6.40
N PRO A 32 2.08 5.10 -7.32
CA PRO A 32 3.46 4.65 -7.30
C PRO A 32 4.12 5.10 -6.00
N ILE A 33 4.76 4.14 -5.35
CA ILE A 33 5.63 4.39 -4.18
C ILE A 33 7.04 4.03 -4.60
N GLN A 34 7.98 4.95 -4.36
CA GLN A 34 9.40 4.68 -4.49
C GLN A 34 10.05 4.72 -3.10
N LEU A 35 10.87 3.71 -2.81
CA LEU A 35 11.56 3.57 -1.52
C LEU A 35 13.06 3.49 -1.79
N ASN A 36 13.81 4.52 -1.43
CA ASN A 36 15.26 4.55 -1.50
C ASN A 36 15.82 4.08 -0.15
N TRP A 37 16.40 2.89 -0.11
CA TRP A 37 16.84 2.28 1.14
C TRP A 37 18.32 2.56 1.41
N HIS A 38 18.63 2.96 2.64
CA HIS A 38 19.97 3.33 3.08
C HIS A 38 20.27 2.68 4.44
N ALA A 39 21.16 1.70 4.46
CA ALA A 39 21.68 1.17 5.71
C ALA A 39 22.60 2.22 6.38
N LEU A 40 22.44 2.41 7.69
CA LEU A 40 23.32 3.25 8.49
C LEU A 40 24.59 2.52 8.93
N SER A 41 24.61 1.19 8.84
CA SER A 41 25.74 0.34 9.22
C SER A 41 25.90 -0.85 8.27
N GLU A 42 27.14 -1.34 8.11
CA GLU A 42 27.42 -2.56 7.33
C GLU A 42 26.74 -3.79 7.94
N ALA A 43 26.59 -3.82 9.27
CA ALA A 43 25.88 -4.88 9.97
C ALA A 43 24.40 -4.92 9.59
N ALA A 44 23.75 -3.76 9.47
CA ALA A 44 22.37 -3.67 9.01
C ALA A 44 22.23 -4.09 7.54
N GLU A 45 23.18 -3.68 6.69
CA GLU A 45 23.20 -4.06 5.26
C GLU A 45 23.39 -5.56 5.03
N ALA A 46 24.18 -6.20 5.90
CA ALA A 46 24.46 -7.63 5.90
C ALA A 46 23.46 -8.45 6.75
N HIS A 47 22.44 -7.83 7.33
CA HIS A 47 21.51 -8.51 8.23
C HIS A 47 20.73 -9.61 7.46
N PRO A 48 20.65 -10.85 7.98
CA PRO A 48 20.08 -11.98 7.24
C PRO A 48 18.60 -11.81 6.88
N GLU A 49 17.86 -11.03 7.67
CA GLU A 49 16.44 -10.78 7.43
C GLU A 49 16.17 -9.50 6.62
N LYS A 50 17.21 -8.76 6.21
CA LYS A 50 17.06 -7.44 5.56
C LYS A 50 16.07 -7.47 4.41
N ASP A 51 16.29 -8.36 3.43
CA ASP A 51 15.48 -8.40 2.22
C ASP A 51 14.02 -8.75 2.53
N ALA A 52 13.80 -9.69 3.45
CA ALA A 52 12.46 -10.09 3.88
C ALA A 52 11.73 -8.96 4.63
N CYS A 53 12.45 -8.22 5.48
CA CYS A 53 11.94 -7.03 6.16
C CYS A 53 11.61 -5.91 5.17
N VAL A 54 12.49 -5.61 4.20
CA VAL A 54 12.26 -4.60 3.15
C VAL A 54 11.01 -4.91 2.35
N ILE A 55 10.83 -6.17 1.91
CA ILE A 55 9.62 -6.61 1.19
C ILE A 55 8.37 -6.44 2.06
N SER A 56 8.45 -6.84 3.33
CA SER A 56 7.31 -6.79 4.25
C SER A 56 6.90 -5.35 4.59
N VAL A 57 7.87 -4.48 4.87
CA VAL A 57 7.62 -3.04 5.08
C VAL A 57 6.99 -2.43 3.84
N THR A 58 7.53 -2.71 2.64
CA THR A 58 6.97 -2.22 1.37
C THR A 58 5.51 -2.66 1.21
N SER A 59 5.22 -3.94 1.44
CA SER A 59 3.86 -4.47 1.29
C SER A 59 2.89 -3.85 2.29
N LEU A 60 3.33 -3.61 3.52
CA LEU A 60 2.50 -2.96 4.54
C LEU A 60 2.24 -1.50 4.17
N LEU A 61 3.26 -0.72 3.80
CA LEU A 61 3.10 0.67 3.36
C LEU A 61 2.06 0.81 2.23
N MET A 62 2.09 -0.07 1.23
CA MET A 62 1.12 -0.07 0.13
C MET A 62 -0.32 -0.35 0.57
N ARG A 63 -0.53 -1.01 1.71
CA ARG A 63 -1.85 -1.33 2.26
C ARG A 63 -2.38 -0.25 3.19
N GLU A 64 -1.47 0.58 3.72
CA GLU A 64 -1.79 1.58 4.71
C GLU A 64 -2.74 2.65 4.14
N LYS A 65 -3.74 3.00 4.96
CA LYS A 65 -4.82 3.90 4.53
C LYS A 65 -4.25 5.27 4.15
N ALA A 66 -3.31 5.79 4.95
CA ALA A 66 -2.67 7.08 4.70
C ALA A 66 -1.99 7.14 3.32
N VAL A 67 -1.37 6.04 2.89
CA VAL A 67 -0.71 5.94 1.59
C VAL A 67 -1.73 5.80 0.46
N ARG A 68 -2.70 4.90 0.61
CA ARG A 68 -3.73 4.66 -0.41
C ARG A 68 -4.61 5.87 -0.69
N GLU A 69 -4.92 6.65 0.35
CA GLU A 69 -5.77 7.85 0.26
C GLU A 69 -4.97 9.15 0.11
N SER A 70 -3.65 9.04 -0.07
CA SER A 70 -2.79 10.21 -0.23
C SER A 70 -3.26 11.10 -1.40
N LYS A 71 -3.03 12.40 -1.31
CA LYS A 71 -3.35 13.32 -2.42
C LYS A 71 -2.20 13.52 -3.39
N PHE A 72 -1.03 12.99 -3.07
CA PHE A 72 0.15 13.10 -3.93
C PHE A 72 0.08 12.08 -5.07
N GLU A 73 0.60 12.48 -6.24
CA GLU A 73 0.67 11.63 -7.44
C GLU A 73 1.66 10.49 -7.25
N SER A 74 2.78 10.75 -6.56
CA SER A 74 3.76 9.76 -6.12
C SER A 74 4.17 10.00 -4.68
N LEU A 75 4.54 8.91 -3.99
CA LEU A 75 5.15 8.95 -2.68
C LEU A 75 6.57 8.39 -2.77
N ASP A 76 7.54 9.29 -2.77
CA ASP A 76 8.96 8.94 -2.88
C ASP A 76 9.59 9.12 -1.51
N TYR A 77 10.06 8.03 -0.90
CA TYR A 77 10.67 8.03 0.43
C TYR A 77 12.17 7.77 0.38
N ASP A 78 12.91 8.51 1.17
CA ASP A 78 14.23 8.12 1.61
C ASP A 78 14.11 7.40 2.95
N VAL A 79 14.55 6.15 2.98
CA VAL A 79 14.40 5.25 4.11
C VAL A 79 15.78 4.90 4.66
N VAL A 80 16.05 5.32 5.88
CA VAL A 80 17.25 4.90 6.61
C VAL A 80 16.90 3.74 7.54
N PHE A 81 17.82 2.79 7.68
CA PHE A 81 17.61 1.66 8.60
C PHE A 81 18.89 1.21 9.29
N ASP A 82 18.73 0.69 10.50
CA ASP A 82 19.83 0.15 11.31
C ASP A 82 19.33 -0.94 12.27
N ILE A 83 20.27 -1.63 12.92
CA ILE A 83 19.99 -2.61 13.96
C ILE A 83 19.71 -1.90 15.29
N LYS A 84 18.58 -2.23 15.91
CA LYS A 84 18.18 -1.76 17.23
C LYS A 84 17.85 -2.95 18.14
N GLY A 85 18.82 -3.33 18.96
CA GLY A 85 18.75 -4.59 19.70
C GLY A 85 18.95 -5.77 18.75
N GLU A 86 17.96 -6.64 18.65
CA GLU A 86 17.95 -7.78 17.72
C GLU A 86 17.12 -7.52 16.45
N ASN A 87 16.60 -6.30 16.28
CA ASN A 87 15.61 -5.96 15.26
C ASN A 87 16.18 -4.96 14.25
N LEU A 88 15.64 -4.94 13.04
CA LEU A 88 15.84 -3.83 12.10
C LEU A 88 14.80 -2.75 12.36
N GLU A 89 15.26 -1.51 12.57
CA GLU A 89 14.41 -0.31 12.63
C GLU A 89 14.58 0.49 11.35
N PHE A 90 13.48 0.79 10.69
CA PHE A 90 13.39 1.58 9.46
C PHE A 90 12.72 2.91 9.76
N LYS A 91 13.20 3.98 9.13
CA LYS A 91 12.63 5.33 9.22
C LYS A 91 12.56 5.92 7.83
N GLY A 92 11.35 6.15 7.34
CA GLY A 92 11.13 6.76 6.02
C GLY A 92 10.63 8.20 6.15
N ILE A 93 11.12 9.04 5.26
CA ILE A 93 10.69 10.43 5.08
C ILE A 93 10.46 10.69 3.60
N CYS A 94 9.43 11.45 3.20
CA CYS A 94 9.33 11.79 1.77
C CYS A 94 10.50 12.66 1.33
N ALA A 95 11.01 12.38 0.13
CA ALA A 95 11.89 13.28 -0.61
C ALA A 95 11.12 14.47 -1.23
N ASN A 96 9.79 14.34 -1.39
CA ASN A 96 8.94 15.36 -2.00
C ASN A 96 8.64 16.50 -1.01
N SER A 97 9.21 17.68 -1.24
CA SER A 97 9.10 18.86 -0.35
C SER A 97 7.67 19.37 -0.11
N GLY A 98 6.72 19.03 -0.99
CA GLY A 98 5.31 19.40 -0.83
C GLY A 98 4.53 18.55 0.18
N ALA A 99 5.10 17.45 0.66
CA ALA A 99 4.42 16.45 1.51
C ALA A 99 4.85 16.48 2.98
N GLU A 100 5.77 17.36 3.39
CA GLU A 100 6.41 17.32 4.72
C GLU A 100 5.44 17.35 5.91
N GLY A 101 4.26 17.98 5.75
CA GLY A 101 3.22 18.05 6.77
C GLY A 101 2.14 16.96 6.68
N ALA A 102 2.25 16.03 5.73
CA ALA A 102 1.27 14.98 5.51
C ALA A 102 1.57 13.74 6.36
N THR A 103 0.52 13.05 6.83
CA THR A 103 0.65 11.89 7.72
C THR A 103 1.42 10.75 7.08
N GLU A 104 1.16 10.51 5.80
CA GLU A 104 1.84 9.50 5.02
C GLU A 104 3.33 9.79 4.85
N CYS A 105 3.81 10.99 5.18
CA CYS A 105 5.15 11.40 4.80
C CYS A 105 6.27 10.92 5.72
N ARG A 106 5.93 10.54 6.94
CA ARG A 106 6.90 10.04 7.92
C ARG A 106 6.41 8.73 8.47
N PHE A 107 7.22 7.69 8.39
CA PHE A 107 6.92 6.43 9.03
C PHE A 107 8.13 5.86 9.75
N THR A 108 7.85 5.04 10.76
CA THR A 108 8.81 4.12 11.34
C THR A 108 8.31 2.69 11.19
N ALA A 109 9.22 1.77 10.96
CA ALA A 109 8.90 0.35 11.00
C ALA A 109 9.92 -0.41 11.84
N VAL A 110 9.48 -1.44 12.55
CA VAL A 110 10.36 -2.36 13.28
C VAL A 110 10.09 -3.77 12.75
N CYS A 111 11.17 -4.48 12.42
CA CYS A 111 11.14 -5.86 11.95
C CYS A 111 11.90 -6.76 12.93
N SER A 112 11.16 -7.70 13.53
CA SER A 112 11.66 -8.73 14.45
C SER A 112 11.53 -10.13 13.81
N GLY A 113 11.76 -10.23 12.51
CA GLY A 113 11.32 -11.32 11.64
C GLY A 113 10.31 -10.84 10.59
N ALA A 114 10.32 -11.44 9.40
CA ALA A 114 9.49 -11.04 8.26
C ALA A 114 7.97 -11.01 8.57
N GLU A 115 7.50 -11.90 9.46
CA GLU A 115 6.09 -11.96 9.87
C GLU A 115 5.73 -10.97 10.99
N LYS A 116 6.72 -10.27 11.56
CA LYS A 116 6.58 -9.39 12.71
C LYS A 116 7.09 -7.99 12.36
N VAL A 117 6.43 -7.38 11.38
CA VAL A 117 6.66 -6.00 10.97
C VAL A 117 5.51 -5.12 11.42
N VAL A 118 5.83 -4.03 12.11
CA VAL A 118 4.87 -2.99 12.52
C VAL A 118 5.28 -1.69 11.87
N VAL A 119 4.38 -1.05 11.14
CA VAL A 119 4.57 0.28 10.52
C VAL A 119 3.73 1.30 11.26
N ASN A 120 4.31 2.45 11.59
CA ASN A 120 3.61 3.56 12.24
C ASN A 120 3.90 4.86 11.49
N PHE A 121 2.86 5.61 11.15
CA PHE A 121 2.99 6.95 10.56
C PHE A 121 2.99 8.04 11.63
N HIS A 122 3.68 9.15 11.35
CA HIS A 122 3.85 10.28 12.26
C HIS A 122 3.41 11.59 11.60
N ASN A 123 2.76 12.47 12.38
CA ASN A 123 2.23 13.76 11.93
C ASN A 123 3.08 14.93 12.47
N GLY A 124 4.34 15.05 12.03
CA GLY A 124 5.26 16.02 12.63
C GLY A 124 5.50 15.76 14.14
N ASP A 125 6.33 16.60 14.76
CA ASP A 125 6.64 16.54 16.19
C ASP A 125 5.50 17.12 17.06
#